data_AF-A0A2K3KMF0-F1
#
_entry.id   AF-A0A2K3KMF0-F1
#
_cell.length_a   1.000
_cell.length_b   1.000
_cell.length_c   1.000
_cell.angle_alpha   90.00
_cell.angle_beta   90.00
_cell.angle_gamma   90.00
#
_symmetry.space_group_name_H-M   'P 1'
#
loop_
_entity.id
_entity.type
_entity.pdbx_description
1 polymer ?
#
loop_
_entity_poly.entity_id
_entity_poly.type
_entity_poly.pdbx_seq_one_letter_code
_entity_poly.pdbx_strand_id
1 'polypeptide(L)' 'MTMEMVSKEAQMSIAASSMFPGFRFCPTDEELISYYLRKKLDGHEESVQVISEVELCKYEPWDLP' A
#
# COMPACT_ATOMS: atom_id res chain seq x y z
N MET A 1 3.61 -21.92 1.32
CA MET A 1 3.27 -21.60 -0.09
C MET A 1 2.20 -20.51 -0.16
N THR A 2 2.39 -19.37 0.52
CA THR A 2 1.38 -18.28 0.60
C THR A 2 1.98 -16.87 0.60
N MET A 3 3.26 -16.68 0.91
CA MET A 3 3.88 -15.34 0.93
C MET A 3 4.19 -14.79 -0.48
N GLU A 4 4.47 -15.66 -1.46
CA GLU A 4 4.83 -15.22 -2.82
C GLU A 4 3.64 -14.74 -3.67
N MET A 5 2.41 -15.12 -3.34
CA MET A 5 1.22 -14.69 -4.12
C MET A 5 0.80 -13.27 -3.78
N VAL A 6 0.88 -12.87 -2.51
CA VAL A 6 0.42 -11.55 -2.07
C VAL A 6 1.34 -10.43 -2.56
N SER A 7 2.66 -10.67 -2.58
CA SER A 7 3.63 -9.72 -3.14
C SER A 7 3.38 -9.40 -4.62
N LYS A 8 2.81 -10.34 -5.38
CA LYS A 8 2.51 -10.15 -6.81
C LYS A 8 1.29 -9.25 -7.02
N GLU A 9 0.26 -9.34 -6.18
CA GLU A 9 -0.97 -8.55 -6.32
C GLU A 9 -0.75 -7.05 -6.07
N ALA A 10 0.05 -6.73 -5.06
CA ALA A 10 0.42 -5.35 -4.74
C ALA A 10 1.29 -4.72 -5.84
N GLN A 11 2.27 -5.47 -6.37
CA GLN A 11 3.10 -5.00 -7.48
C GLN A 11 2.31 -4.87 -8.79
N MET A 12 1.35 -5.77 -9.05
CA MET A 12 0.45 -5.67 -10.20
C MET A 12 -0.45 -4.43 -10.11
N SER A 13 -0.89 -4.03 -8.92
CA SER A 13 -1.77 -2.87 -8.73
C SER A 13 -1.03 -1.54 -8.95
N ILE A 14 0.24 -1.46 -8.52
CA ILE A 14 1.11 -0.30 -8.76
C ILE A 14 1.47 -0.20 -10.25
N ALA A 15 1.82 -1.33 -10.88
CA ALA A 15 2.07 -1.40 -12.32
C ALA A 15 0.80 -1.12 -13.15
N ALA A 16 -0.37 -1.54 -12.69
CA ALA A 16 -1.65 -1.22 -13.34
C ALA A 16 -1.97 0.28 -13.25
N SER A 17 -1.65 0.93 -12.13
CA SER A 17 -1.84 2.39 -11.97
C SER A 17 -0.95 3.20 -12.92
N SER A 18 0.25 2.71 -13.26
CA SER A 18 1.12 3.36 -14.24
C SER A 18 0.80 2.99 -15.69
N MET A 19 0.18 1.83 -15.92
CA MET A 19 -0.13 1.31 -17.26
C MET A 19 -1.51 1.69 -17.79
N PHE A 20 -2.51 1.85 -16.91
CA PHE A 20 -3.89 2.14 -17.29
C PHE A 20 -4.35 3.50 -16.74
N PRO A 21 -4.48 4.52 -17.60
CA PRO A 21 -5.00 5.82 -17.21
C PRO A 21 -6.37 5.70 -16.55
N GLY A 22 -6.50 6.19 -15.32
CA GLY A 22 -7.74 6.12 -14.53
C GLY A 22 -7.73 5.03 -13.44
N PHE A 23 -6.79 4.07 -13.49
CA PHE A 23 -6.56 3.19 -12.36
C PHE A 23 -5.72 3.92 -11.32
N ARG A 24 -6.25 4.04 -10.11
CA ARG A 24 -5.61 4.75 -9.00
C ARG A 24 -5.79 3.94 -7.73
N PHE A 25 -4.90 4.18 -6.79
CA PHE A 25 -5.06 3.71 -5.44
C PHE A 25 -6.28 4.39 -4.80
N CYS A 26 -7.39 3.65 -4.69
CA CYS A 26 -8.66 4.12 -4.14
C CYS A 26 -9.28 3.04 -3.23
N PRO A 27 -8.61 2.64 -2.14
CA PRO A 27 -9.14 1.63 -1.22
C PRO A 27 -10.30 2.18 -0.40
N THR A 28 -11.17 1.29 0.05
CA THR A 28 -12.19 1.55 1.08
C THR A 28 -11.59 1.56 2.49
N ASP A 29 -12.31 2.14 3.45
CA ASP A 29 -11.90 2.15 4.86
C ASP A 29 -11.65 0.73 5.41
N GLU A 30 -12.50 -0.22 5.00
CA GLU A 30 -12.37 -1.62 5.40
C GLU A 30 -11.10 -2.25 4.85
N GLU A 31 -10.74 -1.97 3.59
CA GLU A 31 -9.51 -2.47 2.98
C GLU A 31 -8.26 -1.85 3.62
N LEU A 32 -8.29 -0.55 3.92
CA LEU A 32 -7.20 0.14 4.62
C LEU A 32 -6.87 -0.52 5.96
N ILE A 33 -7.89 -0.91 6.74
CA ILE A 33 -7.70 -1.53 8.05
C ILE A 33 -7.38 -3.02 7.90
N SER A 34 -8.26 -3.77 7.24
CA SER A 34 -8.25 -5.24 7.25
C SER A 34 -7.16 -5.84 6.39
N TYR A 35 -6.77 -5.14 5.31
CA TYR A 35 -5.69 -5.58 4.42
C TYR A 35 -4.40 -4.83 4.72
N TYR A 36 -4.36 -3.51 4.56
CA TYR A 36 -3.09 -2.77 4.57
C TYR A 36 -2.47 -2.66 5.97
N LEU A 37 -3.22 -2.12 6.94
CA LEU A 37 -2.73 -1.94 8.30
C LEU A 37 -2.45 -3.29 8.97
N ARG A 38 -3.40 -4.23 8.87
CA ARG A 38 -3.24 -5.56 9.47
C ARG A 38 -2.03 -6.31 8.91
N LYS A 39 -1.80 -6.30 7.59
CA LYS A 39 -0.61 -6.94 7.00
C LYS A 39 0.69 -6.30 7.46
N LYS A 40 0.73 -4.97 7.60
CA LYS A 40 1.91 -4.28 8.14
C LYS A 40 2.21 -4.75 9.57
N LEU A 41 1.19 -4.88 10.42
CA LEU A 41 1.34 -5.36 11.80
C LEU A 41 1.75 -6.84 11.87
N ASP A 42 1.24 -7.67 10.95
CA ASP A 42 1.56 -9.10 10.86
C ASP A 42 2.97 -9.37 10.25
N GLY A 43 3.71 -8.32 9.88
CA GLY A 43 5.06 -8.41 9.31
C GLY A 43 5.10 -8.70 7.80
N HIS A 44 3.99 -8.53 7.10
CA HIS A 44 3.85 -8.71 5.65
C HIS A 44 3.99 -7.40 4.88
N GLU A 45 5.02 -6.62 5.20
CA GLU A 45 5.21 -5.27 4.69
C GLU A 45 5.49 -5.22 3.19
N GLU A 46 6.07 -6.29 2.62
CA GLU A 46 6.29 -6.47 1.19
C GLU A 46 5.01 -6.41 0.34
N SER A 47 3.87 -6.74 0.95
CA SER A 47 2.57 -6.76 0.28
C SER A 47 1.84 -5.42 0.31
N VAL A 48 2.37 -4.43 1.05
CA VAL A 48 1.67 -3.16 1.31
C VAL A 48 2.57 -1.94 1.02
N GLN A 49 3.64 -2.14 0.26
CA GLN A 49 4.65 -1.12 -0.11
C GLN A 49 4.09 0.08 -0.90
N VAL A 50 2.83 0.02 -1.35
CA VAL A 50 2.15 1.16 -1.96
C VAL A 50 1.97 2.33 -0.99
N ILE A 51 1.90 2.06 0.32
CA ILE A 51 1.88 3.08 1.38
C ILE A 51 3.28 3.18 1.97
N SER A 52 3.92 4.34 1.81
CA SER A 52 5.27 4.58 2.36
C SER A 52 5.24 4.81 3.87
N GLU A 53 6.29 4.38 4.57
CA GLU A 53 6.45 4.63 6.00
C GLU A 53 7.12 5.98 6.26
N VAL A 54 6.51 6.79 7.12
CA VAL A 54 7.04 8.10 7.52
C VAL A 54 6.65 8.38 8.96
N GLU A 55 7.55 9.02 9.70
CA GLU A 55 7.24 9.58 11.02
C GLU A 55 6.43 10.87 10.86
N LEU A 56 5.11 10.73 10.73
CA LEU A 56 4.18 11.84 10.40
C LEU A 56 4.42 13.11 11.22
N CYS A 57 4.63 12.98 12.53
CA CYS A 57 4.77 14.13 13.45
C CYS A 57 6.08 14.92 13.29
N LYS A 58 7.01 14.49 12.43
CA LYS A 58 8.26 15.20 12.16
C LYS A 58 8.17 16.16 10.97
N TYR A 59 7.07 16.12 10.21
CA TYR A 59 6.91 16.86 8.96
C TYR A 59 5.69 17.76 9.04
N GLU A 60 5.78 18.94 8.41
CA GLU A 60 4.60 19.75 8.20
C GLU A 60 3.73 19.12 7.09
N PRO A 61 2.41 19.37 7.07
CA PRO A 61 1.51 18.77 6.09
C PRO A 61 1.91 19.02 4.63
N TRP A 62 2.58 20.14 4.34
CA TRP A 62 3.04 20.50 2.99
C TRP A 62 4.43 19.94 2.63
N ASP A 63 5.15 19.35 3.59
CA ASP A 63 6.43 18.70 3.34
C ASP A 63 6.25 17.27 2.81
N LEU A 64 5.04 16.72 2.93
CA LEU A 64 4.69 15.39 2.42
C LEU A 64 4.29 15.48 0.93
N PRO A 65 4.82 14.59 0.07
CA PRO A 65 4.54 14.55 -1.37
C PRO A 65 3.13 14.05 -1.72
#